data_AF-A0A839JD81-F1
#
_entry.id   AF-A0A839JD81-F1
#
_cell.length_a   1.000
_cell.length_b   1.000
_cell.length_c   1.000
_cell.angle_alpha   90.00
_cell.angle_beta   90.00
_cell.angle_gamma   90.00
#
_symmetry.space_group_name_H-M   'P 1'
#
loop_
_entity.id
_entity.type
_entity.pdbx_description
1 polymer ?
#
loop_
_entity_poly.entity_id
_entity_poly.type
_entity_poly.pdbx_seq_one_letter_code
_entity_poly.pdbx_strand_id
1 'polypeptide(L)'
;MDSEAARTRARRADAESTQPRTSSAGPGRTRTRARYALATLGALSIAAVFATVGDGVEVPEATGLRRIVVDSGHLAVWILLGGAFGIAAVRGEWNRASGVLAAGAGATYAVFLGAVFLGRA
;
A
#
# COMPACT_ATOMS: atom_id res chain seq x y z
N MET A 1 7.10 -44.30 46.45
CA MET A 1 7.28 -44.21 44.98
C MET A 1 7.10 -42.77 44.46
N ASP A 2 6.86 -41.77 45.32
CA ASP A 2 6.45 -40.42 44.91
C ASP A 2 7.59 -39.46 44.55
N SER A 3 8.83 -39.81 44.90
CA SER A 3 10.01 -38.96 44.69
C SER A 3 10.46 -38.89 43.22
N GLU A 4 10.13 -39.90 42.42
CA GLU A 4 10.52 -39.96 41.01
C GLU A 4 9.58 -39.10 40.15
N ALA A 5 8.27 -39.21 40.40
CA ALA A 5 7.24 -38.41 39.73
C ALA A 5 7.43 -36.90 39.95
N ALA A 6 7.88 -36.49 41.14
CA ALA A 6 8.18 -35.10 41.45
C ALA A 6 9.38 -34.56 40.65
N ARG A 7 10.43 -35.38 40.48
CA ARG A 7 11.62 -35.01 39.68
C ARG A 7 11.29 -34.91 38.20
N THR A 8 10.42 -35.78 37.68
CA THR A 8 10.00 -35.73 36.28
C THR A 8 9.20 -34.45 35.98
N ARG A 9 8.36 -33.99 36.92
CA ARG A 9 7.62 -32.73 36.77
C ARG A 9 8.54 -31.50 36.80
N ALA A 10 9.49 -31.46 37.73
CA ALA A 10 10.46 -30.35 37.82
C ALA A 10 11.30 -30.25 36.53
N ARG A 11 11.82 -31.39 36.03
CA ARG A 11 12.60 -31.43 34.79
C ARG A 11 11.80 -31.00 33.55
N ARG A 12 10.48 -31.25 33.54
CA ARG A 12 9.59 -30.84 32.46
C ARG A 12 9.32 -29.34 32.50
N ALA A 13 9.14 -28.76 33.69
CA ALA A 13 8.99 -27.32 33.86
C ALA A 13 10.25 -26.54 33.44
N ASP A 14 11.44 -27.05 33.75
CA ASP A 14 12.72 -26.45 33.36
C ASP A 14 12.99 -26.57 31.84
N ALA A 15 12.52 -27.64 31.21
CA ALA A 15 12.60 -27.80 29.76
C ALA A 15 11.65 -26.86 29.00
N GLU A 16 10.51 -26.50 29.60
CA GLU A 16 9.51 -25.61 29.02
C GLU A 16 9.92 -24.12 29.16
N SER A 17 10.65 -23.78 30.22
CA SER A 17 11.20 -22.42 30.43
C SER A 17 12.39 -22.09 29.52
N THR A 18 13.05 -23.11 28.97
CA THR A 18 14.23 -23.00 28.12
C THR A 18 13.91 -23.19 26.62
N GLN A 19 12.65 -23.02 26.21
CA GLN A 19 12.41 -22.82 24.79
C GLN A 19 12.89 -21.42 24.40
N PRO A 20 13.89 -21.29 23.51
CA PRO A 20 14.26 -19.99 22.97
C PRO A 20 12.99 -19.43 22.32
N ARG A 21 12.61 -18.21 22.69
CA ARG A 21 11.56 -17.44 22.00
C ARG A 21 12.04 -17.24 20.57
N THR A 22 11.87 -18.23 19.71
CA THR A 22 12.15 -18.14 18.29
C THR A 22 11.24 -17.04 17.78
N SER A 23 11.84 -15.90 17.48
CA SER A 23 11.20 -14.70 16.94
C SER A 23 10.10 -15.08 15.96
N SER A 24 8.86 -14.95 16.39
CA SER A 24 7.66 -15.13 15.57
C SER A 24 7.50 -13.94 14.63
N ALA A 25 8.53 -13.62 13.84
CA ALA A 25 8.37 -12.88 12.61
C ALA A 25 7.63 -13.82 11.64
N GLY A 26 6.32 -13.97 11.87
CA GLY A 26 5.51 -14.97 11.19
C GLY A 26 5.56 -14.78 9.67
N PRO A 27 5.59 -15.86 8.88
CA PRO A 27 5.64 -15.80 7.40
C PRO A 27 4.52 -14.95 6.78
N GLY A 28 3.41 -14.73 7.51
CA GLY A 28 2.33 -13.84 7.10
C GLY A 28 2.74 -12.37 6.93
N ARG A 29 3.61 -11.82 7.80
CA ARG A 29 4.00 -10.40 7.75
C ARG A 29 4.87 -10.10 6.54
N THR A 30 5.80 -11.01 6.21
CA THR A 30 6.64 -10.92 5.01
C THR A 30 5.81 -11.02 3.72
N ARG A 31 4.82 -11.92 3.68
CA ARG A 31 3.91 -12.07 2.54
C ARG A 31 3.08 -10.80 2.30
N THR A 32 2.59 -10.17 3.38
CA THR A 32 1.85 -8.91 3.28
C THR A 32 2.71 -7.76 2.75
N ARG A 33 3.96 -7.62 3.24
CA ARG A 33 4.93 -6.64 2.72
C ARG A 33 5.19 -6.81 1.23
N ALA A 34 5.41 -8.05 0.79
CA ALA A 34 5.65 -8.36 -0.63
C ALA A 34 4.46 -7.98 -1.52
N ARG A 35 3.22 -8.22 -1.06
CA ARG A 35 2.01 -7.81 -1.80
C ARG A 35 1.93 -6.29 -1.98
N TYR A 36 2.18 -5.52 -0.93
CA TYR A 36 2.20 -4.06 -1.04
C TYR A 36 3.36 -3.55 -1.90
N ALA A 37 4.52 -4.19 -1.85
CA ALA A 37 5.64 -3.85 -2.73
C ALA A 37 5.28 -4.09 -4.21
N LEU A 38 4.66 -5.22 -4.53
CA LEU A 38 4.18 -5.50 -5.89
C LEU A 38 3.12 -4.49 -6.34
N ALA A 39 2.18 -4.12 -5.48
CA ALA A 39 1.18 -3.08 -5.77
C ALA A 39 1.84 -1.72 -6.01
N THR A 40 2.87 -1.38 -5.23
CA THR A 40 3.67 -0.15 -5.40
C THR A 40 4.34 -0.13 -6.77
N LEU A 41 5.01 -1.22 -7.13
CA LEU A 41 5.68 -1.35 -8.43
C LEU A 41 4.68 -1.22 -9.57
N GLY A 42 3.56 -1.94 -9.51
CA GLY A 42 2.51 -1.84 -10.53
C GLY A 42 1.98 -0.40 -10.69
N ALA A 43 1.70 0.28 -9.59
CA ALA A 43 1.24 1.66 -9.61
C ALA A 43 2.28 2.62 -10.22
N LEU A 44 3.56 2.48 -9.83
CA LEU A 44 4.64 3.32 -10.35
C LEU A 44 4.97 3.03 -11.82
N SER A 45 4.82 1.77 -12.28
CA SER A 45 4.95 1.43 -13.69
C SER A 45 3.88 2.13 -14.52
N ILE A 46 2.63 2.15 -14.05
CA ILE A 46 1.55 2.87 -14.76
C ILE A 46 1.78 4.38 -14.72
N ALA A 47 2.23 4.92 -13.58
CA ALA A 47 2.62 6.32 -13.49
C ALA A 47 3.74 6.67 -14.50
N ALA A 48 4.75 5.81 -14.66
CA ALA A 48 5.83 6.02 -15.63
C ALA A 48 5.32 6.02 -17.08
N VAL A 49 4.36 5.14 -17.41
CA VAL A 49 3.72 5.15 -18.73
C VAL A 49 2.97 6.46 -18.95
N PHE A 50 2.15 6.90 -18.00
CA PHE A 50 1.42 8.17 -18.13
C PHE A 50 2.32 9.40 -18.15
N ALA A 51 3.46 9.37 -17.45
CA ALA A 51 4.43 10.46 -17.48
C ALA A 51 5.17 10.57 -18.82
N THR A 52 5.27 9.47 -19.58
CA THR A 52 6.04 9.42 -20.83
C THR A 52 5.18 9.44 -22.09
N VAL A 53 4.05 8.72 -22.07
CA VAL A 53 3.13 8.59 -23.20
C VAL A 53 1.92 9.53 -23.07
N GLY A 54 1.60 9.97 -21.85
CA GLY A 54 0.31 10.58 -21.53
C GLY A 54 -0.77 9.53 -21.23
N ASP A 55 -1.91 9.99 -20.71
CA ASP A 55 -3.04 9.13 -20.37
C ASP A 55 -4.03 8.94 -21.54
N GLY A 56 -3.76 9.58 -22.68
CA GLY A 56 -4.59 9.53 -23.90
C GLY A 56 -5.92 10.28 -23.78
N VAL A 57 -6.15 11.03 -22.70
CA VAL A 57 -7.42 11.74 -22.49
C VAL A 57 -7.33 13.14 -23.10
N GLU A 58 -7.96 13.31 -24.26
CA GLU A 58 -8.07 14.62 -24.89
C GLU A 58 -9.40 15.31 -24.58
N VAL A 59 -9.29 16.56 -24.14
CA VAL A 59 -10.41 17.47 -23.90
C VAL A 59 -10.10 18.78 -24.63
N PRO A 60 -10.55 18.95 -25.89
CA PRO A 60 -10.15 20.07 -26.75
C PRO A 60 -10.39 21.45 -26.14
N GLU A 61 -11.52 21.60 -25.43
CA GLU A 61 -11.92 22.86 -24.78
C GLU A 61 -11.32 23.07 -23.38
N ALA A 62 -10.42 22.19 -22.92
CA ALA A 62 -9.78 22.36 -21.62
C ALA A 62 -8.68 23.44 -21.72
N THR A 63 -8.87 24.54 -21.00
CA THR A 63 -7.89 25.63 -20.89
C THR A 63 -7.50 25.88 -19.43
N GLY A 64 -6.35 26.54 -19.22
CA GLY A 64 -5.87 26.95 -17.90
C GLY A 64 -5.76 25.79 -16.89
N LEU A 65 -6.31 25.99 -15.70
CA LEU A 65 -6.23 25.00 -14.61
C LEU A 65 -6.90 23.67 -14.96
N ARG A 66 -7.99 23.70 -15.75
CA ARG A 66 -8.68 22.49 -16.20
C ARG A 66 -7.76 21.63 -17.08
N ARG A 67 -6.98 22.27 -17.96
CA ARG A 67 -6.00 21.58 -18.81
C ARG A 67 -4.97 20.84 -17.96
N ILE A 68 -4.43 21.50 -16.93
CA ILE A 68 -3.46 20.89 -16.01
C ILE A 68 -4.07 19.67 -15.30
N VAL A 69 -5.32 19.79 -14.82
CA VAL A 69 -6.02 18.67 -14.15
C VAL A 69 -6.21 17.50 -15.10
N VAL A 70 -6.63 17.74 -16.35
CA VAL A 70 -6.80 16.68 -17.34
C VAL A 70 -5.46 16.03 -17.69
N ASP A 71 -4.43 16.83 -17.96
CA ASP A 71 -3.13 16.30 -18.42
C ASP A 71 -2.36 15.54 -17.32
N SER A 72 -2.54 15.90 -16.04
CA SER A 72 -1.76 15.35 -14.92
C SER A 72 -2.55 14.57 -13.88
N GLY A 73 -3.89 14.62 -13.93
CA GLY A 73 -4.75 14.04 -12.90
C GLY A 73 -4.58 12.54 -12.75
N HIS A 74 -4.60 11.79 -13.86
CA HIS A 74 -4.36 10.35 -13.84
C HIS A 74 -2.97 10.00 -13.32
N LEU A 75 -1.93 10.73 -13.75
CA LEU A 75 -0.58 10.53 -13.28
C LEU A 75 -0.49 10.71 -11.76
N ALA A 76 -1.06 11.81 -11.24
CA ALA A 76 -1.07 12.11 -9.81
C ALA A 76 -1.77 11.03 -8.98
N VAL A 77 -2.88 10.46 -9.48
CA VAL A 77 -3.59 9.34 -8.83
C VAL A 77 -2.66 8.14 -8.65
N TRP A 78 -1.94 7.73 -9.70
CA TRP A 78 -1.05 6.58 -9.63
C TRP A 78 0.17 6.82 -8.74
N ILE A 79 0.71 8.04 -8.73
CA ILE A 79 1.79 8.43 -7.80
C ILE A 79 1.30 8.33 -6.35
N LEU A 80 0.11 8.85 -6.04
CA LEU A 80 -0.47 8.81 -4.69
C LEU A 80 -0.73 7.37 -4.23
N LEU A 81 -1.30 6.52 -5.10
CA LEU A 81 -1.48 5.09 -4.80
C LEU A 81 -0.15 4.37 -4.61
N GLY A 82 0.83 4.63 -5.48
CA GLY A 82 2.19 4.10 -5.33
C GLY A 82 2.80 4.47 -3.98
N GLY A 83 2.66 5.73 -3.56
CA GLY A 83 3.05 6.17 -2.22
C GLY A 83 2.29 5.46 -1.10
N ALA A 84 0.96 5.30 -1.23
CA ALA A 84 0.12 4.64 -0.24
C ALA A 84 0.56 3.19 0.01
N PHE A 85 0.75 2.44 -1.09
CA PHE A 85 1.25 1.07 -1.07
C PHE A 85 2.71 1.00 -0.60
N GLY A 86 3.56 1.96 -1.00
CA GLY A 86 4.96 1.99 -0.59
C GLY A 86 5.11 2.13 0.93
N ILE A 87 4.33 3.03 1.54
CA ILE A 87 4.26 3.17 3.00
C ILE A 87 3.75 1.86 3.64
N ALA A 88 2.69 1.26 3.08
CA ALA A 88 2.16 0.00 3.59
C ALA A 88 3.16 -1.16 3.45
N ALA A 89 4.00 -1.16 2.42
CA ALA A 89 5.05 -2.15 2.21
C ALA A 89 6.18 -2.01 3.24
N VAL A 90 6.64 -0.79 3.50
CA VAL A 90 7.69 -0.52 4.51
C VAL A 90 7.20 -0.91 5.91
N ARG A 91 5.96 -0.56 6.26
CA ARG A 91 5.40 -0.88 7.58
C ARG A 91 4.93 -2.33 7.68
N GLY A 92 4.48 -2.92 6.58
CA GLY A 92 3.89 -4.27 6.51
C GLY A 92 2.43 -4.32 6.95
N GLU A 93 1.79 -3.17 7.05
CA GLU A 93 0.39 -3.01 7.43
C GLU A 93 -0.18 -1.74 6.80
N TRP A 94 -1.49 -1.75 6.55
CA TRP A 94 -2.21 -0.56 6.12
C TRP A 94 -2.44 0.36 7.33
N ASN A 95 -2.08 1.63 7.20
CA ASN A 95 -2.18 2.60 8.29
C ASN A 95 -2.84 3.90 7.81
N ARG A 96 -3.03 4.85 8.72
CA ARG A 96 -3.66 6.14 8.42
C ARG A 96 -2.94 6.93 7.31
N ALA A 97 -1.62 6.93 7.24
CA ALA A 97 -0.89 7.65 6.20
C ALA A 97 -1.16 7.04 4.81
N SER A 98 -1.14 5.71 4.69
CA SER A 98 -1.58 5.02 3.47
C SER A 98 -3.05 5.33 3.14
N GLY A 99 -3.91 5.35 4.15
CA GLY A 99 -5.32 5.74 3.99
C GLY A 99 -5.50 7.17 3.49
N VAL A 100 -4.75 8.13 4.01
CA VAL A 100 -4.80 9.54 3.59
C VAL A 100 -4.33 9.68 2.14
N LEU A 101 -3.26 9.01 1.74
CA LEU A 101 -2.80 9.02 0.35
C LEU A 101 -3.82 8.37 -0.59
N ALA A 102 -4.42 7.24 -0.20
CA ALA A 102 -5.45 6.60 -0.99
C ALA A 102 -6.73 7.45 -1.10
N ALA A 103 -7.12 8.13 -0.02
CA ALA A 103 -8.23 9.08 -0.04
C ALA A 103 -7.91 10.28 -0.92
N GLY A 104 -6.68 10.81 -0.84
CA GLY A 104 -6.19 11.85 -1.74
C GLY A 104 -6.21 11.42 -3.20
N ALA A 105 -5.81 10.19 -3.50
CA ALA A 105 -5.91 9.62 -4.84
C ALA A 105 -7.38 9.58 -5.33
N GLY A 106 -8.30 9.14 -4.47
CA GLY A 106 -9.73 9.15 -4.78
C GLY A 106 -10.28 10.55 -5.05
N ALA A 107 -9.89 11.54 -4.23
CA ALA A 107 -10.30 12.93 -4.41
C ALA A 107 -9.73 13.52 -5.71
N THR A 108 -8.45 13.31 -6.00
CA THR A 108 -7.81 13.72 -7.26
C THR A 108 -8.51 13.10 -8.46
N TYR A 109 -8.87 11.81 -8.38
CA TYR A 109 -9.59 11.13 -9.45
C TYR A 109 -10.99 11.71 -9.66
N ALA A 110 -11.72 12.03 -8.59
CA ALA A 110 -13.03 12.68 -8.69
C ALA A 110 -12.94 14.06 -9.36
N VAL A 111 -11.92 14.86 -9.01
CA VAL A 111 -11.66 16.16 -9.65
C VAL A 111 -11.32 15.98 -11.13
N PHE A 112 -10.49 15.00 -11.46
CA PHE A 112 -10.17 14.64 -12.83
C PHE A 112 -11.44 14.25 -13.63
N LEU A 113 -12.28 13.37 -13.10
CA LEU A 113 -13.55 12.99 -13.72
C LEU A 113 -14.45 14.21 -13.92
N GLY A 114 -14.55 15.09 -12.93
CA GLY A 114 -15.29 16.34 -13.06
C GLY A 114 -14.76 17.20 -14.22
N ALA A 115 -13.45 17.39 -14.31
CA ALA A 115 -12.83 18.16 -15.40
C ALA A 115 -13.08 17.55 -16.79
N VAL A 116 -13.09 16.22 -16.90
CA VAL A 116 -13.32 15.48 -18.14
C VAL A 116 -14.78 15.50 -18.56
N PHE A 117 -15.72 15.27 -17.63
CA PHE A 117 -17.13 15.07 -17.96
C PHE A 117 -17.99 16.33 -17.84
N LEU A 118 -17.75 17.20 -16.86
CA LEU A 118 -18.63 18.36 -16.60
C LEU A 118 -18.34 19.55 -17.51
N GLY A 119 -17.13 19.66 -18.07
CA GLY A 119 -16.80 20.73 -19.02
C GLY A 119 -17.05 20.35 -20.49
N ARG A 120 -17.94 19.37 -20.73
CA ARG A 120 -18.47 19.02 -22.06
C ARG A 120 -19.95 19.43 -22.24
N ALA A 121 -20.55 20.04 -21.20
CA ALA A 121 -21.89 20.63 -21.22
C ALA A 121 -21.79 22.14 -21.46
#